data_AF-A5KZH4-F1
#
_entry.id   AF-A5KZH4-F1
#
_cell.length_a   1.000
_cell.length_b   1.000
_cell.length_c   1.000
_cell.angle_alpha   90.00
_cell.angle_beta   90.00
_cell.angle_gamma   90.00
#
_symmetry.space_group_name_H-M   'P 1'
#
loop_
_entity.id
_entity.type
_entity.pdbx_description
1 polymer ?
#
loop_
_entity_poly.entity_id
_entity_poly.type
_entity_poly.pdbx_seq_one_letter_code
_entity_poly.pdbx_strand_id
1 'polypeptide(L)' 'MFNFSSKKVASSPLSNFVKRTSSSEKKKVYKRVLVAASESQNSTIEKAKAVA' A
#
# COMPACT_ATOMS: atom_id res chain seq x y z
N MET A 1 15.25 7.71 34.87
CA MET A 1 15.62 7.88 33.44
C MET A 1 15.18 6.65 32.68
N PHE A 2 14.28 6.80 31.70
CA PHE A 2 13.89 5.68 30.84
C PHE A 2 14.96 5.45 29.78
N ASN A 3 15.62 4.29 29.84
CA ASN A 3 16.61 3.88 28.84
C ASN A 3 15.89 3.26 27.64
N PHE A 4 15.55 4.09 26.64
CA PHE A 4 15.01 3.63 25.37
C PHE A 4 16.14 3.05 24.51
N SER A 5 16.57 1.83 24.83
CA SER A 5 17.42 1.04 23.93
C SER A 5 16.63 0.82 22.63
N SER A 6 16.93 1.61 21.60
CA SER A 6 16.29 1.48 20.29
C SER A 6 16.80 0.19 19.64
N LYS A 7 16.16 -0.94 19.92
CA LYS A 7 16.30 -2.12 19.05
C LYS A 7 15.82 -1.70 17.68
N LYS A 8 16.75 -1.42 16.77
CA LYS A 8 16.43 -1.04 15.38
C LYS A 8 15.74 -2.23 14.73
N VAL A 9 14.42 -2.11 14.55
CA VAL A 9 13.63 -3.08 13.78
C VAL A 9 14.22 -3.16 12.37
N ALA A 10 14.38 -4.37 11.86
CA ALA A 10 14.89 -4.60 10.50
C ALA A 10 14.01 -3.88 9.48
N SER A 11 14.62 -3.27 8.48
CA SER A 11 13.86 -2.61 7.42
C SER A 11 13.20 -3.66 6.53
N SER A 12 11.90 -3.51 6.31
CA SER A 12 11.17 -4.25 5.28
C SER A 12 11.22 -3.51 3.94
N PRO A 13 11.01 -4.20 2.80
CA PRO A 13 10.85 -3.56 1.50
C PRO A 13 9.81 -2.44 1.51
N LEU A 14 8.67 -2.66 2.18
CA LEU A 14 7.65 -1.63 2.37
C LEU A 14 8.17 -0.42 3.16
N SER A 15 8.87 -0.66 4.27
CA SER A 15 9.43 0.44 5.07
C SER A 15 10.48 1.23 4.29
N ASN A 16 11.27 0.57 3.44
CA ASN A 16 12.24 1.22 2.58
C ASN A 16 11.55 2.04 1.50
N PHE A 17 10.51 1.51 0.86
CA PHE A 17 9.68 2.25 -0.09
C PHE A 17 9.06 3.51 0.55
N VAL A 18 8.42 3.36 1.71
CA VAL A 18 7.78 4.48 2.41
C VAL A 18 8.80 5.53 2.87
N LYS A 19 9.99 5.14 3.32
CA LYS A 19 10.98 6.09 3.87
C LYS A 19 11.92 6.68 2.82
N ARG A 20 12.33 5.90 1.82
CA ARG A 20 13.47 6.23 0.93
C ARG A 20 13.06 6.60 -0.49
N THR A 21 11.85 6.25 -0.93
CA THR A 21 11.39 6.57 -2.29
C THR A 21 10.90 8.03 -2.39
N SER A 22 11.11 8.66 -3.54
CA SER A 22 10.66 10.03 -3.80
C SER A 22 9.13 10.13 -3.82
N SER A 23 8.59 11.32 -3.54
CA SER A 23 7.13 11.53 -3.54
C SER A 23 6.50 11.29 -4.92
N SER A 24 7.21 11.60 -6.00
CA SER A 24 6.73 11.39 -7.38
C SER A 24 6.62 9.90 -7.70
N GLU A 25 7.59 9.09 -7.31
CA GLU A 25 7.57 7.63 -7.48
C GLU A 25 6.52 6.96 -6.59
N LYS A 26 6.40 7.39 -5.32
CA LYS A 26 5.32 6.94 -4.42
C LYS A 26 3.96 7.19 -5.04
N LYS A 27 3.72 8.39 -5.59
CA LYS A 27 2.46 8.74 -6.26
C LYS A 27 2.15 7.81 -7.43
N LYS A 28 3.15 7.44 -8.24
CA LYS A 28 2.97 6.48 -9.35
C LYS A 28 2.51 5.11 -8.84
N VAL A 29 3.18 4.58 -7.81
CA VAL A 29 2.84 3.27 -7.22
C VAL A 29 1.47 3.31 -6.55
N TYR A 30 1.18 4.32 -5.73
CA TYR A 30 -0.13 4.47 -5.09
C TYR A 30 -1.26 4.58 -6.10
N LYS A 31 -1.08 5.35 -7.18
CA LYS A 31 -2.07 5.44 -8.25
C LYS A 31 -2.38 4.07 -8.85
N ARG A 32 -1.34 3.26 -9.16
CA ARG A 32 -1.52 1.91 -9.71
C ARG A 32 -2.30 1.00 -8.76
N VAL A 33 -1.96 1.02 -7.47
CA VAL A 33 -2.64 0.22 -6.46
C VAL A 33 -4.10 0.62 -6.32
N LEU A 34 -4.40 1.91 -6.29
CA LEU A 34 -5.77 2.41 -6.19
C LEU A 34 -6.61 2.00 -7.41
N VAL A 35 -6.06 2.14 -8.62
CA VAL A 35 -6.75 1.71 -9.85
C VAL A 35 -7.05 0.21 -9.82
N ALA A 36 -6.06 -0.64 -9.52
CA ALA A 36 -6.25 -2.08 -9.45
C ALA A 36 -7.27 -2.49 -8.36
N ALA A 37 -7.25 -1.81 -7.21
CA ALA A 37 -8.23 -2.04 -6.15
C ALA A 37 -9.65 -1.67 -6.60
N SER A 38 -9.82 -0.52 -7.25
CA SER A 38 -11.13 -0.11 -7.80
C SER A 38 -11.62 -1.07 -8.89
N GLU A 39 -10.76 -1.53 -9.79
CA GLU A 39 -11.11 -2.51 -10.81
C GLU A 39 -11.56 -3.85 -10.19
N SER A 40 -10.83 -4.33 -9.18
CA SER A 40 -11.20 -5.55 -8.45
C SER A 40 -12.54 -5.42 -7.73
N GLN A 41 -12.79 -4.27 -7.10
CA GLN A 41 -14.07 -3.98 -6.43
C GLN A 41 -15.22 -3.93 -7.44
N ASN A 42 -15.04 -3.23 -8.55
CA ASN A 42 -16.04 -3.14 -9.62
C ASN A 42 -16.35 -4.52 -10.22
N SER A 43 -15.32 -5.34 -10.48
CA SER A 43 -15.51 -6.71 -10.96
C SER A 43 -16.36 -7.54 -10.00
N THR A 44 -16.15 -7.37 -8.69
CA THR A 44 -16.94 -8.06 -7.67
C THR A 44 -18.40 -7.60 -7.66
N ILE A 45 -18.63 -6.29 -7.79
CA ILE A 45 -19.98 -5.70 -7.87
C ILE A 45 -20.73 -6.21 -9.11
N GLU A 46 -20.08 -6.23 -10.28
CA GLU A 46 -20.71 -6.73 -11.51
C GLU A 46 -21.07 -8.22 -11.41
N LYS A 47 -20.20 -9.04 -10.81
CA LYS A 47 -20.52 -10.44 -10.52
C LYS A 47 -21.73 -10.57 -9.59
N ALA A 48 -21.83 -9.72 -8.56
CA ALA A 48 -22.97 -9.74 -7.65
C ALA A 48 -24.28 -9.36 -8.35
N LYS A 49 -24.25 -8.35 -9.25
CA LYS A 49 -25.42 -7.96 -10.06
C LYS A 49 -25.90 -9.06 -11.00
N ALA A 50 -25.00 -9.88 -11.54
CA ALA A 50 -25.36 -10.95 -12.46
C ALA A 50 -26.04 -12.16 -11.79
N VAL A 51 -25.97 -12.26 -10.45
CA VAL A 51 -26.54 -13.36 -9.66
C VAL A 51 -27.88 -12.96 -9.00
N ALA A 52 -28.16 -11.65 -8.91
CA ALA A 52 -29.41 -11.10 -8.40
C ALA A 52 -30.50 -11.04 -9.48
#